data_AF-A0A9E6AS04-F1
#
_entry.id   AF-A0A9E6AS04-F1
#
_cell.length_a   1.000
_cell.length_b   1.000
_cell.length_c   1.000
_cell.angle_alpha   90.00
_cell.angle_beta   90.00
_cell.angle_gamma   90.00
#
_symmetry.space_group_name_H-M   'P 1'
#
loop_
_entity.id
_entity.type
_entity.pdbx_description
1 polymer ?
#
loop_
_entity_poly.entity_id
_entity_poly.type
_entity_poly.pdbx_seq_one_letter_code
_entity_poly.pdbx_strand_id
1 'polypeptide(L)'
;MSDQLSSRQSHARLRIPNEIANLSTAPARNELTRLRLLAREADSDALGEGACMRSVWQDVLKQRLSIATTFSDATRHYVVLREGAPVIAEPLSQRECDILSRVLLGRTGKSIAQEIGLAGSTVATYGTTGLRKLGMQCREHAVPLALLMRVEYQLAAGRTTEYMMDGAIYVVVSVALSDFCLNSELTAAQSRVLRLLLSGASNADIAVDRRTCLHTAENQVAAVFGKFSVSNRFRLLDPVLEAGQPVSAALAVS
;
A
#
# COMPACT_ATOMS: atom_id res chain seq x y z
N MET A 1 11.18 63.33 1.05
CA MET A 1 11.98 62.81 2.18
C MET A 1 11.18 61.63 2.72
N SER A 2 11.20 60.46 2.04
CA SER A 2 12.28 59.44 2.03
C SER A 2 12.35 58.77 3.42
N ASP A 3 12.22 57.45 3.63
CA ASP A 3 12.39 56.21 2.86
C ASP A 3 11.40 55.15 3.42
N GLN A 4 10.73 54.27 2.67
CA GLN A 4 11.19 53.06 1.95
C GLN A 4 11.83 51.93 2.81
N LEU A 5 11.09 50.80 2.81
CA LEU A 5 11.54 49.40 2.61
C LEU A 5 12.05 48.51 3.76
N SER A 6 11.55 47.26 3.66
CA SER A 6 12.16 45.96 4.01
C SER A 6 11.77 45.38 5.39
N SER A 7 10.80 44.46 5.46
CA SER A 7 10.87 43.03 5.08
C SER A 7 11.79 42.19 6.00
N ARG A 8 11.17 41.25 6.74
CA ARG A 8 11.64 39.91 7.15
C ARG A 8 10.73 39.41 8.28
N GLN A 9 9.70 38.63 7.98
CA GLN A 9 9.74 37.16 8.10
C GLN A 9 10.65 36.66 9.23
N SER A 10 10.03 36.24 10.34
CA SER A 10 10.64 35.32 11.29
C SER A 10 9.62 34.24 11.64
N HIS A 11 9.93 33.04 11.17
CA HIS A 11 9.15 31.84 11.26
C HIS A 11 8.81 31.48 12.71
N ALA A 12 7.53 31.51 13.07
CA ALA A 12 7.01 30.71 14.17
C ALA A 12 7.10 29.23 13.77
N ARG A 13 8.22 28.59 14.13
CA ARG A 13 8.35 27.13 14.10
C ARG A 13 7.36 26.56 15.11
N LEU A 14 6.24 26.04 14.63
CA LEU A 14 5.40 25.13 15.39
C LEU A 14 6.28 23.92 15.77
N ARG A 15 6.71 23.88 17.04
CA ARG A 15 7.26 22.68 17.67
C ARG A 15 6.18 21.61 17.62
N ILE A 16 6.36 20.62 16.75
CA ILE A 16 5.68 19.34 16.89
C ILE A 16 6.28 18.67 18.13
N PRO A 17 5.49 18.32 19.16
CA PRO A 17 6.00 17.57 20.31
C PRO A 17 6.52 16.21 19.84
N ASN A 18 7.79 15.96 20.14
CA ASN A 18 8.55 14.79 19.75
C ASN A 18 8.25 13.62 20.73
N GLU A 19 6.99 13.19 20.80
CA GLU A 19 6.52 12.15 21.74
C GLU A 19 6.37 10.75 21.12
N ILE A 20 6.92 10.50 19.92
CA ILE A 20 6.95 9.15 19.30
C ILE A 20 8.38 8.55 19.31
N ALA A 21 9.30 9.11 20.08
CA ALA A 21 10.70 8.65 20.06
C ALA A 21 11.07 7.61 21.13
N ASN A 22 10.29 7.38 22.20
CA ASN A 22 10.74 6.52 23.30
C ASN A 22 9.61 5.79 24.06
N LEU A 23 8.89 4.88 23.39
CA LEU A 23 8.08 3.86 24.06
C LEU A 23 8.40 2.48 23.44
N SER A 24 9.31 1.74 24.10
CA SER A 24 9.47 0.27 24.06
C SER A 24 9.54 -0.42 22.68
N THR A 25 10.75 -0.52 22.11
CA THR A 25 11.00 -1.15 20.79
C THR A 25 11.00 -2.68 20.78
N ALA A 26 11.12 -3.34 21.94
CA ALA A 26 11.12 -4.80 22.04
C ALA A 26 9.70 -5.44 21.94
N PRO A 27 8.67 -5.00 22.69
CA PRO A 27 7.34 -5.62 22.62
C PRO A 27 6.67 -5.42 21.26
N ALA A 28 6.74 -4.22 20.66
CA ALA A 28 6.18 -3.96 19.33
C ALA A 28 6.86 -4.80 18.23
N ARG A 29 8.18 -5.03 18.35
CA ARG A 29 8.93 -5.89 17.42
C ARG A 29 8.56 -7.36 17.59
N ASN A 30 8.30 -7.81 18.82
CA ASN A 30 7.84 -9.17 19.11
C ASN A 30 6.42 -9.39 18.56
N GLU A 31 5.53 -8.41 18.69
CA GLU A 31 4.18 -8.45 18.12
C GLU A 31 4.21 -8.55 16.60
N LEU A 32 4.98 -7.68 15.91
CA LEU A 32 5.13 -7.75 14.45
C LEU A 32 5.73 -9.08 13.98
N THR A 33 6.66 -9.65 14.75
CA THR A 33 7.24 -10.97 14.43
C THR A 33 6.18 -12.05 14.54
N ARG A 34 5.35 -12.02 15.59
CA ARG A 34 4.27 -12.96 15.82
C ARG A 34 3.17 -12.85 14.75
N LEU A 35 2.75 -11.63 14.40
CA LEU A 35 1.80 -11.37 13.31
C LEU A 35 2.27 -11.97 11.98
N ARG A 36 3.56 -11.79 11.64
CA ARG A 36 4.13 -12.32 10.40
C ARG A 36 4.22 -13.84 10.39
N LEU A 37 4.55 -14.45 11.54
CA LEU A 37 4.60 -15.90 11.68
C LEU A 37 3.20 -16.51 11.52
N LEU A 38 2.24 -16.06 12.32
CA LEU A 38 0.86 -16.55 12.29
C LEU A 38 0.20 -16.33 10.92
N ALA A 39 0.48 -15.21 10.24
CA ALA A 39 -0.04 -14.97 8.91
C ALA A 39 0.49 -15.97 7.86
N ARG A 40 1.73 -16.46 8.01
CA ARG A 40 2.30 -17.49 7.12
C ARG A 40 1.73 -18.86 7.42
N GLU A 41 1.55 -19.20 8.68
CA GLU A 41 0.94 -20.47 9.11
C GLU A 41 -0.53 -20.54 8.65
N ALA A 42 -1.30 -19.49 8.89
CA ALA A 42 -2.68 -19.40 8.41
C ALA A 42 -2.77 -19.53 6.89
N ASP A 43 -1.81 -18.96 6.15
CA ASP A 43 -1.76 -19.08 4.70
C ASP A 43 -1.30 -20.46 4.19
N SER A 44 -0.41 -21.16 4.90
CA SER A 44 0.00 -22.52 4.53
C SER A 44 -1.11 -23.53 4.76
N ASP A 45 -1.92 -23.32 5.79
CA ASP A 45 -3.00 -24.23 6.19
C ASP A 45 -4.30 -23.98 5.40
N ALA A 46 -4.30 -22.96 4.53
CA ALA A 46 -5.44 -22.57 3.72
C ALA A 46 -5.81 -23.66 2.69
N LEU A 47 -6.78 -24.51 3.03
CA LEU A 47 -7.36 -25.52 2.13
C LEU A 47 -8.35 -24.94 1.09
N GLY A 48 -8.35 -23.62 0.86
CA GLY A 48 -9.14 -22.94 -0.17
C GLY A 48 -10.45 -22.29 0.29
N GLU A 49 -10.84 -22.44 1.55
CA GLU A 49 -11.98 -21.73 2.15
C GLU A 49 -11.49 -20.55 2.99
N GLY A 50 -11.58 -19.35 2.42
CA GLY A 50 -11.16 -18.10 3.02
C GLY A 50 -12.23 -17.03 2.91
N ALA A 51 -12.05 -15.91 3.61
CA ALA A 51 -12.96 -14.77 3.48
C ALA A 51 -13.05 -14.32 2.00
N CYS A 52 -14.25 -13.97 1.55
CA CYS A 52 -14.44 -13.47 0.20
C CYS A 52 -13.63 -12.18 0.01
N MET A 53 -12.74 -12.11 -0.99
CA MET A 53 -11.94 -10.90 -1.22
C MET A 53 -12.81 -9.63 -1.35
N ARG A 54 -14.02 -9.78 -1.92
CA ARG A 54 -14.97 -8.67 -2.04
C ARG A 54 -15.42 -8.13 -0.71
N SER A 55 -15.72 -8.99 0.27
CA SER A 55 -16.09 -8.53 1.61
C SER A 55 -14.91 -7.84 2.28
N VAL A 56 -13.71 -8.42 2.17
CA VAL A 56 -12.47 -7.82 2.69
C VAL A 56 -12.23 -6.43 2.13
N TRP A 57 -12.32 -6.26 0.80
CA TRP A 57 -12.16 -4.97 0.15
C TRP A 57 -13.21 -3.96 0.63
N GLN A 58 -14.47 -4.38 0.72
CA GLN A 58 -15.55 -3.52 1.22
C GLN A 58 -15.37 -3.11 2.68
N ASP A 59 -14.90 -4.02 3.53
CA ASP A 59 -14.65 -3.74 4.94
C ASP A 59 -13.44 -2.83 5.14
N VAL A 60 -12.44 -2.87 4.25
CA VAL A 60 -11.36 -1.86 4.20
C VAL A 60 -11.92 -0.50 3.81
N LEU A 61 -12.74 -0.40 2.75
CA LEU A 61 -13.36 0.86 2.33
C LEU A 61 -14.29 1.47 3.40
N LYS A 62 -14.96 0.62 4.18
CA LYS A 62 -15.81 0.99 5.32
C LYS A 62 -15.03 1.19 6.62
N GLN A 63 -13.70 1.08 6.61
CA GLN A 63 -12.82 1.23 7.77
C GLN A 63 -13.09 0.23 8.91
N ARG A 64 -13.69 -0.93 8.62
CA ARG A 64 -13.86 -2.04 9.58
C ARG A 64 -12.60 -2.90 9.69
N LEU A 65 -11.91 -3.04 8.57
CA LEU A 65 -10.58 -3.63 8.48
C LEU A 65 -9.54 -2.53 8.25
N SER A 66 -8.41 -2.62 8.95
CA SER A 66 -7.26 -1.73 8.79
C SER A 66 -5.99 -2.54 8.56
N ILE A 67 -5.03 -1.98 7.82
CA ILE A 67 -3.75 -2.64 7.57
C ILE A 67 -2.91 -2.60 8.86
N ALA A 68 -2.67 -3.77 9.44
CA ALA A 68 -1.81 -3.93 10.61
C ALA A 68 -0.33 -4.07 10.21
N THR A 69 -0.03 -4.85 9.18
CA THR A 69 1.33 -4.97 8.63
C THR A 69 1.28 -5.52 7.21
N THR A 70 2.35 -5.23 6.46
CA THR A 70 2.64 -5.87 5.17
C THR A 70 4.06 -6.44 5.17
N PHE A 71 4.29 -7.49 4.38
CA PHE A 71 5.61 -8.09 4.20
C PHE A 71 5.64 -9.02 2.99
N SER A 72 6.85 -9.34 2.51
CA SER A 72 7.06 -10.40 1.50
C SER A 72 8.01 -11.46 2.02
N ASP A 73 7.76 -12.71 1.67
CA ASP A 73 8.76 -13.76 1.67
C ASP A 73 9.30 -13.99 0.25
N ALA A 74 9.92 -15.15 0.01
CA ALA A 74 10.51 -15.49 -1.28
C ALA A 74 9.48 -15.64 -2.40
N THR A 75 8.27 -16.09 -2.10
CA THR A 75 7.29 -16.51 -3.10
C THR A 75 6.01 -15.69 -3.05
N ARG A 76 5.70 -15.04 -1.92
CA ARG A 76 4.42 -14.37 -1.70
C ARG A 76 4.57 -13.02 -1.00
N HIS A 77 3.60 -12.15 -1.24
CA HIS A 77 3.41 -10.91 -0.49
C HIS A 77 2.13 -11.00 0.34
N TYR A 78 2.18 -10.48 1.55
CA TYR A 78 1.13 -10.58 2.55
C TYR A 78 0.70 -9.19 3.00
N VAL A 79 -0.61 -8.98 3.06
CA VAL A 79 -1.27 -7.86 3.69
C VAL A 79 -2.08 -8.41 4.85
N VAL A 80 -1.70 -8.04 6.07
CA VAL A 80 -2.39 -8.45 7.30
C VAL A 80 -3.30 -7.31 7.72
N LEU A 81 -4.58 -7.60 7.75
CA LEU A 81 -5.64 -6.70 8.16
C LEU A 81 -6.09 -7.07 9.57
N ARG A 82 -6.44 -6.08 10.37
CA ARG A 82 -7.01 -6.24 11.71
C ARG A 82 -8.43 -5.69 11.72
N GLU A 83 -9.34 -6.45 12.30
CA GLU A 83 -10.69 -5.99 12.60
C GLU A 83 -10.69 -5.00 13.77
N GLY A 84 -11.52 -3.97 13.68
CA GLY A 84 -11.80 -3.07 14.81
C GLY A 84 -10.85 -1.88 14.92
N ALA A 85 -10.49 -1.25 13.78
CA ALA A 85 -9.91 0.08 13.86
C ALA A 85 -10.92 1.09 14.40
N PRO A 86 -10.52 2.05 15.24
CA PRO A 86 -11.38 3.17 15.56
C PRO A 86 -11.73 3.90 14.25
N VAL A 87 -13.03 4.08 13.99
CA VAL A 87 -13.51 4.88 12.87
C VAL A 87 -13.21 6.34 13.19
N ILE A 88 -12.03 6.81 12.78
CA ILE A 88 -11.56 8.18 13.07
C ILE A 88 -12.06 9.17 12.01
N ALA A 89 -12.47 8.67 10.82
CA ALA A 89 -12.85 9.52 9.71
C ALA A 89 -14.20 9.12 9.09
N GLU A 90 -14.88 10.09 8.49
CA GLU A 90 -16.06 9.81 7.67
C GLU A 90 -15.73 8.76 6.58
N PRO A 91 -16.69 7.88 6.24
CA PRO A 91 -16.54 6.96 5.12
C PRO A 91 -16.12 7.69 3.82
N LEU A 92 -15.51 6.94 2.91
CA LEU A 92 -15.22 7.47 1.58
C LEU A 92 -16.55 7.72 0.85
N SER A 93 -16.69 8.92 0.30
CA SER A 93 -17.74 9.23 -0.66
C SER A 93 -17.53 8.41 -1.94
N GLN A 94 -18.59 8.24 -2.73
CA GLN A 94 -18.50 7.54 -4.02
C GLN A 94 -17.41 8.16 -4.92
N ARG A 95 -17.31 9.49 -4.93
CA ARG A 95 -16.32 10.23 -5.72
C ARG A 95 -14.89 9.95 -5.26
N GLU A 96 -14.67 9.87 -3.95
CA GLU A 96 -13.38 9.48 -3.38
C GLU A 96 -13.03 8.04 -3.75
N CYS A 97 -13.96 7.10 -3.64
CA CYS A 97 -13.77 5.70 -4.06
C CYS A 97 -13.38 5.59 -5.54
N ASP A 98 -14.11 6.27 -6.42
CA ASP A 98 -13.90 6.21 -7.87
C ASP A 98 -12.52 6.76 -8.29
N ILE A 99 -12.10 7.88 -7.69
CA ILE A 99 -10.80 8.51 -7.94
C ILE A 99 -9.69 7.65 -7.35
N LEU A 100 -9.86 7.22 -6.10
CA LEU A 100 -8.88 6.41 -5.40
C LEU A 100 -8.62 5.10 -6.15
N SER A 101 -9.66 4.44 -6.66
CA SER A 101 -9.50 3.19 -7.41
C SER A 101 -8.66 3.38 -8.66
N ARG A 102 -8.90 4.45 -9.43
CA ARG A 102 -8.06 4.77 -10.59
C ARG A 102 -6.62 5.08 -10.21
N VAL A 103 -6.42 5.79 -9.10
CA VAL A 103 -5.08 6.09 -8.56
C VAL A 103 -4.34 4.79 -8.21
N LEU A 104 -4.99 3.87 -7.50
CA LEU A 104 -4.42 2.59 -7.06
C LEU A 104 -4.16 1.62 -8.22
N LEU A 105 -4.91 1.74 -9.33
CA LEU A 105 -4.61 1.08 -10.62
C LEU A 105 -3.44 1.75 -11.39
N GLY A 106 -2.77 2.73 -10.79
CA GLY A 106 -1.61 3.40 -11.39
C GLY A 106 -1.97 4.32 -12.56
N ARG A 107 -3.19 4.85 -12.63
CA ARG A 107 -3.54 5.94 -13.55
C ARG A 107 -2.92 7.26 -13.07
N THR A 108 -2.59 8.13 -14.02
CA THR A 108 -2.03 9.45 -13.70
C THR A 108 -3.14 10.44 -13.36
N GLY A 109 -2.85 11.43 -12.51
CA GLY A 109 -3.85 12.45 -12.16
C GLY A 109 -4.39 13.20 -13.37
N LYS A 110 -3.53 13.46 -14.37
CA LYS A 110 -3.92 14.07 -15.66
C LYS A 110 -4.91 13.21 -16.44
N SER A 111 -4.64 11.91 -16.56
CA SER A 111 -5.52 10.97 -17.26
C SER A 111 -6.86 10.85 -16.55
N ILE A 112 -6.86 10.74 -15.22
CA ILE A 112 -8.09 10.66 -14.42
C ILE A 112 -8.90 11.94 -14.61
N ALA A 113 -8.28 13.11 -14.43
CA ALA A 113 -8.90 14.42 -14.56
C ALA A 113 -9.61 14.59 -15.92
N GLN A 114 -8.92 14.21 -17.00
CA GLN A 114 -9.47 14.25 -18.35
C GLN A 114 -10.66 13.30 -18.52
N GLU A 115 -10.58 12.07 -18.00
CA GLU A 115 -11.63 11.05 -18.13
C GLU A 115 -12.93 11.46 -17.41
N ILE A 116 -12.81 12.03 -16.20
CA ILE A 116 -13.97 12.32 -15.34
C ILE A 116 -14.42 13.79 -15.36
N GLY A 117 -13.81 14.62 -16.21
CA GLY A 117 -14.14 16.03 -16.38
C GLY A 117 -13.84 16.90 -15.15
N LEU A 118 -12.71 16.66 -14.47
CA LEU A 118 -12.29 17.42 -13.29
C LEU A 118 -10.96 18.14 -13.50
N ALA A 119 -10.68 19.13 -12.66
CA ALA A 119 -9.33 19.70 -12.57
C ALA A 119 -8.36 18.71 -11.91
N GLY A 120 -7.08 18.73 -12.33
CA GLY A 120 -6.04 17.87 -11.77
C GLY A 120 -5.83 18.07 -10.26
N SER A 121 -5.96 19.31 -9.77
CA SER A 121 -5.90 19.63 -8.33
C SER A 121 -7.03 19.00 -7.53
N THR A 122 -8.24 18.93 -8.11
CA THR A 122 -9.40 18.26 -7.52
C THR A 122 -9.15 16.77 -7.38
N VAL A 123 -8.61 16.11 -8.42
CA VAL A 123 -8.22 14.70 -8.38
C VAL A 123 -7.18 14.44 -7.30
N ALA A 124 -6.15 15.27 -7.22
CA ALA A 124 -5.10 15.15 -6.20
C ALA A 124 -5.66 15.29 -4.78
N THR A 125 -6.60 16.23 -4.58
CA THR A 125 -7.26 16.47 -3.29
C THR A 125 -8.10 15.26 -2.88
N TYR A 126 -8.97 14.75 -3.76
CA TYR A 126 -9.78 13.56 -3.47
C TYR A 126 -8.93 12.31 -3.22
N GLY A 127 -7.86 12.11 -4.00
CA GLY A 127 -6.95 10.99 -3.78
C GLY A 127 -6.26 11.06 -2.42
N THR A 128 -5.75 12.23 -2.04
CA THR A 128 -5.07 12.44 -0.75
C THR A 128 -6.04 12.30 0.43
N THR A 129 -7.24 12.89 0.33
CA THR A 129 -8.26 12.78 1.38
C THR A 129 -8.73 11.34 1.53
N GLY A 130 -9.02 10.63 0.43
CA GLY A 130 -9.42 9.23 0.47
C GLY A 130 -8.37 8.32 1.10
N LEU A 131 -7.09 8.50 0.73
CA LEU A 131 -5.98 7.77 1.35
C LEU A 131 -5.87 8.04 2.86
N ARG A 132 -5.99 9.30 3.26
CA ARG A 132 -5.95 9.69 4.68
C ARG A 132 -7.12 9.11 5.46
N LYS A 133 -8.33 9.05 4.88
CA LYS A 133 -9.50 8.38 5.49
C LYS A 133 -9.25 6.89 5.73
N LEU A 134 -8.42 6.25 4.91
CA LEU A 134 -7.97 4.86 5.08
C LEU A 134 -6.71 4.71 5.95
N GLY A 135 -6.30 5.77 6.66
CA GLY A 135 -5.13 5.75 7.55
C GLY A 135 -3.78 5.88 6.85
N MET A 136 -3.75 6.15 5.54
CA MET A 136 -2.49 6.32 4.80
C MET A 136 -1.97 7.75 4.92
N GLN A 137 -0.73 7.89 5.34
CA GLN A 137 -0.08 9.20 5.54
C GLN A 137 0.49 9.77 4.24
N CYS A 138 0.87 8.91 3.30
CA CYS A 138 1.40 9.29 2.01
C CYS A 138 0.97 8.28 0.94
N ARG A 139 1.17 8.63 -0.33
CA ARG A 139 0.74 7.82 -1.48
C ARG A 139 1.52 6.51 -1.55
N GLU A 140 2.76 6.54 -1.14
CA GLU A 140 3.70 5.42 -1.06
C GLU A 140 3.15 4.29 -0.19
N HIS A 141 2.56 4.63 0.96
CA HIS A 141 1.98 3.68 1.90
C HIS A 141 0.73 2.99 1.35
N ALA A 142 0.18 3.44 0.22
CA ALA A 142 -1.05 2.90 -0.36
C ALA A 142 -0.83 1.67 -1.26
N VAL A 143 0.40 1.20 -1.45
CA VAL A 143 0.65 -0.03 -2.24
C VAL A 143 -0.11 -1.24 -1.75
N PRO A 144 -0.22 -1.51 -0.44
CA PRO A 144 -1.05 -2.61 0.06
C PRO A 144 -2.51 -2.50 -0.40
N LEU A 145 -3.10 -1.29 -0.38
CA LEU A 145 -4.45 -1.06 -0.88
C LEU A 145 -4.55 -1.34 -2.39
N ALA A 146 -3.53 -0.93 -3.15
CA ALA A 146 -3.44 -1.20 -4.59
C ALA A 146 -3.30 -2.70 -4.92
N LEU A 147 -2.71 -3.48 -4.01
CA LEU A 147 -2.61 -4.92 -4.11
C LEU A 147 -3.93 -5.60 -3.78
N LEU A 148 -4.58 -5.24 -2.66
CA LEU A 148 -5.93 -5.75 -2.31
C LEU A 148 -6.91 -5.53 -3.46
N MET A 149 -6.86 -4.35 -4.07
CA MET A 149 -7.66 -4.01 -5.25
C MET A 149 -7.42 -4.97 -6.42
N ARG A 150 -6.17 -5.31 -6.74
CA ARG A 150 -5.86 -6.23 -7.84
C ARG A 150 -6.38 -7.62 -7.58
N VAL A 151 -6.34 -8.10 -6.34
CA VAL A 151 -6.95 -9.38 -5.97
C VAL A 151 -8.46 -9.33 -6.16
N GLU A 152 -9.13 -8.25 -5.72
CA GLU A 152 -10.57 -8.10 -5.89
C GLU A 152 -11.01 -8.08 -7.36
N TYR A 153 -10.25 -7.38 -8.21
CA TYR A 153 -10.48 -7.36 -9.66
C TYR A 153 -9.91 -8.59 -10.38
N GLN A 154 -9.42 -9.61 -9.66
CA GLN A 154 -8.81 -10.83 -10.19
C GLN A 154 -7.64 -10.58 -11.17
N LEU A 155 -7.02 -9.41 -11.04
CA LEU A 155 -5.78 -9.05 -11.73
C LEU A 155 -4.57 -9.72 -11.07
N ALA A 156 -4.76 -10.33 -9.89
CA ALA A 156 -3.74 -11.11 -9.19
C ALA A 156 -4.34 -12.34 -8.50
N ALA A 157 -3.57 -13.44 -8.44
CA ALA A 157 -3.92 -14.64 -7.71
C ALA A 157 -3.73 -14.43 -6.20
N GLY A 158 -4.81 -14.05 -5.51
CA GLY A 158 -4.82 -13.89 -4.06
C GLY A 158 -5.50 -15.03 -3.33
N ARG A 159 -5.02 -15.29 -2.11
CA ARG A 159 -5.69 -16.11 -1.10
C ARG A 159 -6.06 -15.20 0.06
N THR A 160 -7.15 -15.56 0.71
CA THR A 160 -7.61 -14.88 1.93
C THR A 160 -7.70 -15.92 3.03
N THR A 161 -7.22 -15.62 4.22
CA THR A 161 -7.42 -16.46 5.40
C THR A 161 -7.70 -15.62 6.63
N GLU A 162 -8.32 -16.21 7.63
CA GLU A 162 -8.62 -15.55 8.90
C GLU A 162 -7.91 -16.30 10.03
N TYR A 163 -7.44 -15.54 11.02
CA TYR A 163 -6.91 -16.11 12.25
C TYR A 163 -7.19 -15.18 13.43
N MET A 164 -7.16 -15.73 14.63
CA MET A 164 -7.26 -14.95 15.87
C MET A 164 -5.89 -14.83 16.54
N MET A 165 -5.58 -13.64 17.05
CA MET A 165 -4.43 -13.41 17.92
C MET A 165 -4.85 -12.50 19.06
N ASP A 166 -4.63 -12.96 20.29
CA ASP A 166 -4.90 -12.20 21.53
C ASP A 166 -6.33 -11.62 21.59
N GLY A 167 -7.32 -12.37 21.08
CA GLY A 167 -8.73 -11.99 21.08
C GLY A 167 -9.17 -11.04 19.96
N ALA A 168 -8.27 -10.67 19.04
CA ALA A 168 -8.60 -9.89 17.85
C ALA A 168 -8.59 -10.78 16.59
N ILE A 169 -9.51 -10.50 15.67
CA ILE A 169 -9.60 -11.15 14.36
C ILE A 169 -8.66 -10.43 13.38
N TYR A 170 -7.90 -11.25 12.66
CA TYR A 170 -7.02 -10.81 11.59
C TYR A 170 -7.39 -11.52 10.30
N VAL A 171 -7.35 -10.76 9.21
CA VAL A 171 -7.52 -11.28 7.85
C VAL A 171 -6.20 -11.15 7.12
N VAL A 172 -5.69 -12.25 6.58
CA VAL A 172 -4.50 -12.26 5.72
C VAL A 172 -4.97 -12.28 4.28
N VAL A 173 -4.54 -11.31 3.50
CA VAL A 173 -4.60 -11.39 2.04
C VAL A 173 -3.19 -11.61 1.54
N SER A 174 -3.01 -12.66 0.76
CA SER A 174 -1.69 -13.11 0.33
C SER A 174 -1.70 -13.36 -1.17
N VAL A 175 -0.69 -12.88 -1.88
CA VAL A 175 -0.58 -12.98 -3.34
C VAL A 175 0.73 -13.63 -3.74
N ALA A 176 0.67 -14.49 -4.75
CA ALA A 176 1.88 -15.06 -5.32
C ALA A 176 2.66 -14.00 -6.12
N LEU A 177 3.98 -14.00 -5.95
CA LEU A 177 4.90 -13.20 -6.75
C LEU A 177 5.17 -13.96 -8.05
N SER A 178 5.16 -13.23 -9.17
CA SER A 178 5.35 -13.82 -10.49
C SER A 178 6.69 -14.51 -10.65
N ASP A 179 6.72 -15.54 -11.50
CA ASP A 179 7.97 -16.13 -11.99
C ASP A 179 8.91 -15.08 -12.57
N PHE A 180 8.39 -14.00 -13.14
CA PHE A 180 9.22 -12.89 -13.57
C PHE A 180 10.01 -12.29 -12.40
N CYS A 181 9.42 -12.13 -11.22
CA CYS A 181 10.15 -11.72 -10.02
C CYS A 181 11.09 -12.80 -9.51
N LEU A 182 10.65 -14.06 -9.51
CA LEU A 182 11.42 -15.19 -8.98
C LEU A 182 12.65 -15.50 -9.84
N ASN A 183 12.54 -15.30 -11.15
CA ASN A 183 13.56 -15.58 -12.15
C ASN A 183 14.22 -14.29 -12.71
N SER A 184 13.80 -13.11 -12.24
CA SER A 184 14.44 -11.87 -12.64
C SER A 184 15.92 -11.84 -12.24
N GLU A 185 16.75 -11.24 -13.09
CA GLU A 185 18.13 -10.85 -12.77
C GLU A 185 18.20 -9.70 -11.74
N LEU A 186 17.28 -9.63 -10.78
CA LEU A 186 17.39 -8.67 -9.70
C LEU A 186 18.54 -9.11 -8.80
N THR A 187 19.47 -8.18 -8.58
CA THR A 187 20.47 -8.35 -7.52
C THR A 187 19.77 -8.45 -6.17
N ALA A 188 20.43 -9.07 -5.18
CA ALA A 188 19.89 -9.15 -3.81
C ALA A 188 19.52 -7.76 -3.24
N ALA A 189 20.22 -6.70 -3.65
CA ALA A 189 19.89 -5.33 -3.29
C ALA A 189 18.57 -4.86 -3.91
N GLN A 190 18.37 -5.08 -5.21
CA GLN A 190 17.14 -4.71 -5.91
C GLN A 190 15.95 -5.52 -5.43
N SER A 191 16.12 -6.83 -5.19
CA SER A 191 15.05 -7.68 -4.62
C SER A 191 14.62 -7.20 -3.24
N ARG A 192 15.55 -6.74 -2.39
CA ARG A 192 15.20 -6.13 -1.10
C ARG A 192 14.41 -4.83 -1.28
N VAL A 193 14.84 -3.95 -2.19
CA VAL A 193 14.14 -2.69 -2.48
C VAL A 193 12.74 -2.95 -3.03
N LEU A 194 12.58 -3.93 -3.93
CA LEU A 194 11.29 -4.37 -4.46
C LEU A 194 10.34 -4.78 -3.32
N ARG A 195 10.78 -5.63 -2.38
CA ARG A 195 9.94 -6.06 -1.25
C ARG A 195 9.53 -4.91 -0.34
N LEU A 196 10.42 -3.94 -0.11
CA LEU A 196 10.10 -2.73 0.63
C LEU A 196 9.04 -1.89 -0.11
N LEU A 197 9.18 -1.73 -1.42
CA LEU A 197 8.19 -1.03 -2.25
C LEU A 197 6.81 -1.72 -2.21
N LEU A 198 6.77 -3.05 -2.31
CA LEU A 198 5.53 -3.83 -2.20
C LEU A 198 4.88 -3.66 -0.83
N SER A 199 5.69 -3.58 0.22
CA SER A 199 5.22 -3.34 1.59
C SER A 199 4.74 -1.89 1.81
N GLY A 200 4.89 -1.01 0.81
CA GLY A 200 4.48 0.38 0.88
C GLY A 200 5.55 1.34 1.40
N ALA A 201 6.79 0.89 1.63
CA ALA A 201 7.86 1.72 2.19
C ALA A 201 8.12 2.99 1.34
N SER A 202 8.21 4.16 1.97
CA SER A 202 8.66 5.39 1.30
C SER A 202 10.15 5.35 0.97
N ASN A 203 10.65 6.28 0.16
CA ASN A 203 12.09 6.35 -0.13
C ASN A 203 12.91 6.62 1.15
N ALA A 204 12.33 7.34 2.12
CA ALA A 204 12.94 7.55 3.43
C ALA A 204 13.00 6.25 4.24
N ASP A 205 11.92 5.46 4.27
CA ASP A 205 11.91 4.16 4.94
C ASP A 205 12.92 3.20 4.32
N ILE A 206 13.02 3.20 2.97
CA ILE A 206 14.00 2.41 2.24
C ILE A 206 15.42 2.84 2.61
N ALA A 207 15.69 4.15 2.67
CA ALA A 207 17.00 4.67 3.07
C ALA A 207 17.39 4.22 4.48
N VAL A 208 16.45 4.28 5.44
CA VAL A 208 16.64 3.80 6.81
C VAL A 208 16.89 2.30 6.86
N ASP A 209 16.04 1.49 6.21
CA ASP A 209 16.17 0.02 6.19
C ASP A 209 17.50 -0.42 5.56
N ARG A 210 17.89 0.24 4.46
CA ARG A 210 19.10 -0.06 3.69
C ARG A 210 20.36 0.58 4.27
N ARG A 211 20.23 1.43 5.29
CA ARG A 211 21.33 2.23 5.87
C ARG A 211 22.07 3.04 4.81
N THR A 212 21.33 3.68 3.91
CA THR A 212 21.85 4.57 2.86
C THR A 212 21.23 5.95 2.98
N CYS A 213 21.73 6.94 2.23
CA CYS A 213 21.06 8.24 2.16
C CYS A 213 19.81 8.20 1.27
N LEU A 214 18.95 9.21 1.39
CA LEU A 214 17.72 9.35 0.61
C LEU A 214 17.96 9.28 -0.90
N HIS A 215 18.97 10.01 -1.39
CA HIS A 215 19.30 10.04 -2.81
C HIS A 215 19.72 8.66 -3.35
N THR A 216 20.48 7.89 -2.56
CA THR A 216 20.83 6.52 -2.92
C THR A 216 19.59 5.61 -2.96
N ALA A 217 18.65 5.78 -2.03
CA ALA A 217 17.39 5.02 -2.05
C ALA A 217 16.53 5.39 -3.27
N GLU A 218 16.46 6.66 -3.64
CA GLU A 218 15.78 7.12 -4.87
C GLU A 218 16.37 6.48 -6.12
N ASN A 219 17.70 6.47 -6.25
CA ASN A 219 18.38 5.84 -7.37
C ASN A 219 18.14 4.31 -7.40
N GLN A 220 18.10 3.65 -6.24
CA GLN A 220 17.75 2.23 -6.14
C GLN A 220 16.31 1.96 -6.58
N VAL A 221 15.35 2.80 -6.17
CA VAL A 221 13.95 2.69 -6.61
C VAL A 221 13.83 2.93 -8.12
N ALA A 222 14.53 3.94 -8.66
CA ALA A 222 14.55 4.20 -10.09
C ALA A 222 15.15 3.04 -10.89
N ALA A 223 16.21 2.40 -10.39
CA ALA A 223 16.80 1.22 -11.01
C ALA A 223 15.83 0.03 -11.04
N VAL A 224 15.06 -0.19 -9.96
CA VAL A 224 13.99 -1.19 -9.94
C VAL A 224 12.92 -0.84 -10.99
N PHE A 225 12.42 0.40 -11.00
CA PHE A 225 11.42 0.82 -12.00
C PHE A 225 11.91 0.64 -13.44
N GLY A 226 13.18 0.95 -13.71
CA GLY A 226 13.81 0.72 -15.02
C GLY A 226 13.86 -0.76 -15.40
N LYS A 227 14.19 -1.67 -14.47
CA LYS A 227 14.24 -3.12 -14.73
C LYS A 227 12.85 -3.68 -15.09
N PHE A 228 11.80 -3.12 -14.49
CA PHE A 228 10.41 -3.52 -14.76
C PHE A 228 9.72 -2.68 -15.85
N SER A 229 10.42 -1.68 -16.43
CA SER A 229 9.85 -0.75 -17.41
C SER A 229 8.56 -0.04 -16.94
N VAL A 230 8.47 0.29 -15.65
CA VAL A 230 7.29 0.95 -15.06
C VAL A 230 7.57 2.40 -14.71
N SER A 231 6.54 3.24 -14.81
CA SER A 231 6.66 4.68 -14.53
C SER A 231 6.32 5.07 -13.09
N ASN A 232 5.68 4.18 -12.34
CA ASN A 232 5.30 4.45 -10.96
C ASN A 232 5.14 3.17 -10.15
N ARG A 233 5.11 3.35 -8.83
CA ARG A 233 5.05 2.27 -7.86
C ARG A 233 3.82 1.38 -7.98
N PHE A 234 2.65 1.92 -8.30
CA PHE A 234 1.45 1.08 -8.44
C PHE A 234 1.51 0.20 -9.67
N ARG A 235 2.11 0.69 -10.76
CA ARG A 235 2.34 -0.11 -11.98
C ARG A 235 3.33 -1.25 -11.78
N LEU A 236 4.18 -1.16 -10.76
CA LEU A 236 5.09 -2.26 -10.38
C LEU A 236 4.33 -3.53 -10.03
N LEU A 237 3.10 -3.42 -9.52
CA LEU A 237 2.29 -4.58 -9.14
C LEU A 237 1.88 -5.43 -10.34
N ASP A 238 1.76 -4.84 -11.54
CA ASP A 238 1.26 -5.56 -12.72
C ASP A 238 2.24 -6.65 -13.20
N PRO A 239 3.55 -6.40 -13.37
CA PRO A 239 4.52 -7.45 -13.70
C PRO A 239 4.95 -8.29 -12.49
N VAL A 240 4.72 -7.82 -11.25
CA VAL A 240 5.24 -8.46 -10.04
C VAL A 240 4.30 -9.52 -9.47
N LEU A 241 3.01 -9.37 -9.67
CA LEU A 241 2.01 -10.31 -9.17
C LEU A 241 1.71 -11.37 -10.23
N GLU A 242 1.49 -12.61 -9.79
CA GLU A 242 0.92 -13.62 -10.68
C GLU A 242 -0.51 -13.24 -11.01
N ALA A 243 -0.84 -13.26 -12.30
CA ALA A 243 -2.21 -13.06 -12.74
C ALA A 243 -3.11 -14.12 -12.11
N GLY A 244 -4.29 -13.70 -11.62
CA GLY A 244 -5.34 -14.66 -11.30
C GLY A 244 -5.75 -15.39 -12.58
N GLN A 245 -6.20 -16.66 -12.47
CA GLN A 245 -6.96 -17.21 -13.59
C GLN A 245 -8.14 -16.27 -13.84
N PRO A 246 -8.36 -15.80 -15.09
CA PRO A 246 -9.52 -14.99 -15.38
C PRO A 246 -10.75 -15.84 -15.03
N VAL A 247 -11.57 -15.41 -14.07
CA VAL A 247 -12.94 -15.93 -14.03
C VAL A 247 -13.56 -15.46 -15.33
N SER A 248 -13.75 -16.43 -16.23
CA SER A 248 -14.38 -16.23 -17.53
C SER A 248 -15.51 -15.23 -17.37
N ALA A 249 -15.42 -14.14 -18.12
CA ALA A 249 -16.36 -13.04 -18.04
C ALA A 249 -17.79 -13.56 -18.23
N ALA A 250 -18.50 -13.78 -17.13
CA ALA A 250 -19.96 -13.82 -17.08
C ALA A 250 -20.52 -12.38 -17.21
N LEU A 251 -20.01 -11.66 -18.20
CA LEU A 251 -20.52 -10.40 -18.73
C LEU A 251 -20.40 -10.48 -20.25
N ALA A 252 -21.07 -11.48 -20.83
CA ALA A 252 -21.75 -11.24 -22.07
C ALA A 252 -22.85 -10.22 -21.78
N VAL A 253 -22.70 -9.04 -22.36
CA VAL A 253 -23.80 -8.12 -22.61
C VAL A 253 -24.85 -8.88 -23.43
N SER A 254 -26.00 -9.15 -22.83
CA SER A 254 -27.35 -9.11 -23.42
C SER A 254 -28.39 -9.23 -22.31
#